data_AF-A0A2C5ZB05-F1
#
_entry.id   AF-A0A2C5ZB05-F1
#
_cell.length_a   1.000
_cell.length_b   1.000
_cell.length_c   1.000
_cell.angle_alpha   90.00
_cell.angle_beta   90.00
_cell.angle_gamma   90.00
#
_symmetry.space_group_name_H-M   'P 1'
#
loop_
_entity.id
_entity.type
_entity.pdbx_description
1 polymer ?
#
loop_
_entity_poly.entity_id
_entity_poly.type
_entity_poly.pdbx_seq_one_letter_code
_entity_poly.pdbx_strand_id
1 'polypeptide(L)'
;MAEPYPTLTQCAVVATAFKILLFPAYKSTDFEVHRNWLAVTHSLPISEWYFDETSPWTLDYPPLFAYWEWLLAHAAALSIFLSPGLLIIDHIHFQYNGFLYGFLVLSLVLARRRSTLLHSAVVFAALLCFKHIYLYLAPAYFVFLLRTYCLSARSIWRPEFLNCVKLAAAVSAVFAASLGPFALMGQLPQLLRRLFPFSRGLCHAYWAPNVWALYSLADRLMIRLAPRLGLSLKTEALQSVTRGLVGDSSFAVLPDVTPRTCFILTLLFQAPPLLRMLVRQTRPTWEDLVGAVTLCGYASFLFGWHVHEKAILLVVIPFSLVALRDRRHLSAFRPLAVAAHVSLFPLLFTPAEFPIKTAYTIFWLVLFLLAFDRLAPASDKPRFFLLDRFSTLYIAGSVPLIAYASLLHHVIFGDALAFLPLMFISCYAAVGVIGSWAGFMVVHLTS
;
A
#
# COMPACT_ATOMS: atom_id res chain seq x y z
N MET A 1 -46.45 -9.89 27.69
CA MET A 1 -45.51 -10.79 28.37
C MET A 1 -44.25 -10.84 27.53
N ALA A 2 -43.10 -10.45 28.07
CA ALA A 2 -41.82 -10.60 27.36
C ALA A 2 -41.54 -12.10 27.23
N GLU A 3 -41.22 -12.59 26.02
CA GLU A 3 -40.87 -13.99 25.82
C GLU A 3 -39.65 -14.36 26.70
N PRO A 4 -39.69 -15.46 27.46
CA PRO A 4 -38.63 -15.85 28.38
C PRO A 4 -37.40 -16.48 27.70
N TYR A 5 -37.42 -16.61 26.37
CA TYR A 5 -36.37 -17.28 25.59
C TYR A 5 -35.59 -16.29 24.73
N PRO A 6 -34.25 -16.47 24.60
CA PRO A 6 -33.46 -15.67 23.70
C PRO A 6 -33.91 -15.90 22.25
N THR A 7 -34.06 -14.82 21.49
CA THR A 7 -34.41 -14.86 20.07
C THR A 7 -33.31 -15.55 19.26
N LEU A 8 -33.66 -16.11 18.09
CA LEU A 8 -32.67 -16.70 17.16
C LEU A 8 -31.53 -15.73 16.84
N THR A 9 -31.83 -14.44 16.72
CA THR A 9 -30.84 -13.38 16.50
C THR A 9 -29.89 -13.25 17.69
N GLN A 10 -30.40 -13.24 18.93
CA GLN A 10 -29.56 -13.18 20.13
C GLN A 10 -28.68 -14.43 20.25
N CYS A 11 -29.24 -15.61 20.01
CA CYS A 11 -28.48 -16.87 19.97
C CYS A 11 -27.40 -16.84 18.88
N ALA A 12 -27.71 -16.36 17.68
CA ALA A 12 -26.75 -16.24 16.59
C ALA A 12 -25.63 -15.24 16.89
N VAL A 13 -25.96 -14.09 17.50
CA VAL A 13 -24.96 -13.08 17.91
C VAL A 13 -24.02 -13.65 18.98
N VAL A 14 -24.56 -14.29 20.03
CA VAL A 14 -23.74 -14.88 21.10
C VAL A 14 -22.89 -16.03 20.57
N ALA A 15 -23.46 -16.93 19.78
CA ALA A 15 -22.72 -18.04 19.17
C ALA A 15 -21.62 -17.54 18.21
N THR A 16 -21.90 -16.49 17.44
CA THR A 16 -20.91 -15.87 16.55
C THR A 16 -19.81 -15.20 17.34
N ALA A 17 -20.15 -14.42 18.37
CA ALA A 17 -19.17 -13.77 19.24
C ALA A 17 -18.28 -14.81 19.94
N PHE A 18 -18.86 -15.88 20.47
CA PHE A 18 -18.11 -16.98 21.07
C PHE A 18 -17.19 -17.68 20.06
N LYS A 19 -17.66 -17.96 18.84
CA LYS A 19 -16.82 -18.53 17.78
C LYS A 19 -15.66 -17.60 17.40
N ILE A 20 -15.89 -16.29 17.31
CA ILE A 20 -14.85 -15.29 17.04
C ILE A 20 -13.79 -15.31 18.15
N LEU A 21 -14.19 -15.42 19.42
CA LEU A 21 -13.25 -15.54 20.54
C LEU A 21 -12.38 -16.80 20.46
N LEU A 22 -12.89 -17.88 19.88
CA LEU A 22 -12.16 -19.15 19.72
C LEU A 22 -11.26 -19.20 18.48
N PHE A 23 -11.31 -18.21 17.57
CA PHE A 23 -10.48 -18.21 16.36
C PHE A 23 -8.98 -18.41 16.59
N PRO A 24 -8.34 -17.85 17.64
CA PRO A 24 -6.92 -18.09 17.91
C PRO A 24 -6.60 -19.53 18.38
N ALA A 25 -7.60 -20.28 18.84
CA ALA A 25 -7.43 -21.64 19.38
C ALA A 25 -7.48 -22.75 18.32
N TYR A 26 -7.85 -22.44 17.07
CA TYR A 26 -7.92 -23.43 15.99
C TYR A 26 -6.53 -23.83 15.51
N LYS A 27 -6.03 -24.96 16.02
CA LYS A 27 -4.94 -25.73 15.41
C LYS A 27 -5.45 -27.14 15.16
N SER A 28 -5.75 -27.47 13.90
CA SER A 28 -6.16 -28.81 13.46
C SER A 28 -5.21 -29.29 12.36
N THR A 29 -5.00 -30.60 12.27
CA THR A 29 -4.36 -31.24 11.10
C THR A 29 -5.14 -30.96 9.82
N ASP A 30 -6.46 -30.81 9.89
CA ASP A 30 -7.29 -30.46 8.72
C ASP A 30 -6.91 -29.10 8.12
N PHE A 31 -6.33 -28.21 8.92
CA PHE A 31 -5.84 -26.94 8.42
C PHE A 31 -4.70 -27.12 7.41
N GLU A 32 -3.78 -28.06 7.69
CA GLU A 32 -2.67 -28.39 6.80
C GLU A 32 -3.18 -29.05 5.51
N VAL A 33 -4.25 -29.83 5.62
CA VAL A 33 -4.95 -30.45 4.48
C VAL A 33 -5.51 -29.37 3.54
N HIS A 34 -6.33 -28.45 4.05
CA HIS A 34 -6.88 -27.35 3.25
C HIS A 34 -5.77 -26.45 2.67
N ARG A 35 -4.69 -26.22 3.42
CA ARG A 35 -3.52 -25.48 2.90
C ARG A 35 -2.87 -26.17 1.71
N ASN A 36 -2.78 -27.50 1.74
CA ASN A 36 -2.29 -28.28 0.60
C ASN A 36 -3.24 -28.16 -0.59
N TRP A 37 -4.56 -28.28 -0.37
CA TRP A 37 -5.55 -28.16 -1.44
C TRP A 37 -5.54 -26.80 -2.13
N LEU A 38 -5.37 -25.72 -1.36
CA LEU A 38 -5.16 -24.38 -1.88
C LEU A 38 -3.90 -24.30 -2.77
N ALA A 39 -2.81 -24.93 -2.34
CA ALA A 39 -1.56 -24.95 -3.10
C ALA A 39 -1.70 -25.74 -4.41
N VAL A 40 -2.35 -26.91 -4.36
CA VAL A 40 -2.63 -27.78 -5.51
C VAL A 40 -3.51 -27.05 -6.52
N THR A 41 -4.66 -26.54 -6.08
CA THR A 41 -5.63 -25.87 -6.96
C THR A 41 -5.06 -24.60 -7.59
N HIS A 42 -4.19 -23.87 -6.89
CA HIS A 42 -3.50 -22.70 -7.43
C HIS A 42 -2.40 -23.04 -8.45
N SER A 43 -1.65 -24.12 -8.21
CA SER A 43 -0.38 -24.36 -8.92
C SER A 43 -0.52 -25.31 -10.11
N LEU A 44 -1.53 -26.19 -10.10
CA LEU A 44 -1.73 -27.21 -11.11
C LEU A 44 -2.94 -26.90 -12.01
N PRO A 45 -2.91 -27.34 -13.29
CA PRO A 45 -4.09 -27.28 -14.14
C PRO A 45 -5.22 -28.16 -13.57
N ILE A 46 -6.47 -27.81 -13.86
CA ILE A 46 -7.68 -28.51 -13.34
C ILE A 46 -7.63 -30.03 -13.60
N SER A 47 -7.04 -30.44 -14.73
CA SER A 47 -6.87 -31.85 -15.10
C SER A 47 -5.96 -32.65 -14.15
N GLU A 48 -5.16 -31.99 -13.32
CA GLU A 48 -4.15 -32.63 -12.45
C GLU A 48 -4.53 -32.55 -10.96
N TRP A 49 -5.60 -31.83 -10.58
CA TRP A 49 -5.95 -31.58 -9.18
C TRP A 49 -6.12 -32.84 -8.32
N TYR A 50 -6.65 -33.91 -8.90
CA TYR A 50 -6.92 -35.18 -8.21
C TYR A 50 -5.85 -36.25 -8.47
N PHE A 51 -4.77 -35.90 -9.19
CA PHE A 51 -3.67 -36.81 -9.53
C PHE A 51 -2.35 -36.41 -8.84
N ASP A 52 -2.32 -35.29 -8.13
CA ASP A 52 -1.17 -34.89 -7.34
C ASP A 52 -1.03 -35.77 -6.10
N GLU A 53 0.06 -36.54 -6.04
CA GLU A 53 0.44 -37.40 -4.92
C GLU A 53 1.73 -36.92 -4.23
N THR A 54 2.18 -35.69 -4.52
CA THR A 54 3.42 -35.14 -3.96
C THR A 54 3.35 -34.88 -2.45
N SER A 55 2.14 -34.77 -1.91
CA SER A 55 1.84 -34.55 -0.51
C SER A 55 0.91 -35.65 0.00
N PRO A 56 1.04 -36.09 1.27
CA PRO A 56 0.10 -37.04 1.87
C PRO A 56 -1.33 -36.48 1.97
N TRP A 57 -1.50 -35.16 1.84
CA TRP A 57 -2.79 -34.48 1.94
C TRP A 57 -3.44 -34.28 0.56
N THR A 58 -3.72 -35.37 -0.15
CA THR A 58 -4.33 -35.33 -1.48
C THR A 58 -5.72 -34.69 -1.45
N LEU A 59 -6.16 -34.12 -2.58
CA LEU A 59 -7.49 -33.52 -2.70
C LEU A 59 -8.55 -34.63 -2.77
N ASP A 60 -9.32 -34.80 -1.70
CA ASP A 60 -10.31 -35.88 -1.55
C ASP A 60 -11.77 -35.39 -1.57
N TYR A 61 -12.00 -34.07 -1.65
CA TYR A 61 -13.34 -33.47 -1.70
C TYR A 61 -13.89 -33.31 -3.13
N PRO A 62 -15.22 -33.26 -3.32
CA PRO A 62 -15.83 -33.09 -4.65
C PRO A 62 -15.42 -31.81 -5.38
N PRO A 63 -15.55 -31.76 -6.73
CA PRO A 63 -15.05 -30.64 -7.54
C PRO A 63 -15.59 -29.26 -7.15
N LEU A 64 -16.83 -29.15 -6.67
CA LEU A 64 -17.37 -27.86 -6.22
C LEU A 64 -16.57 -27.27 -5.06
N PHE A 65 -16.10 -28.12 -4.15
CA PHE A 65 -15.24 -27.71 -3.06
C PHE A 65 -13.82 -27.41 -3.56
N ALA A 66 -13.31 -28.17 -4.52
CA ALA A 66 -12.03 -27.85 -5.17
C ALA A 66 -12.05 -26.49 -5.88
N TYR A 67 -13.16 -26.14 -6.56
CA TYR A 67 -13.34 -24.80 -7.13
C TYR A 67 -13.42 -23.72 -6.06
N TRP A 68 -14.01 -24.02 -4.90
CA TRP A 68 -14.00 -23.12 -3.75
C TRP A 68 -12.58 -22.89 -3.21
N GLU A 69 -11.78 -23.94 -3.05
CA GLU A 69 -10.37 -23.83 -2.69
C GLU A 69 -9.58 -23.05 -3.76
N TRP A 70 -9.80 -23.32 -5.05
CA TRP A 70 -9.20 -22.53 -6.13
C TRP A 70 -9.52 -21.03 -6.00
N LEU A 71 -10.78 -20.69 -5.72
CA LEU A 71 -11.18 -19.30 -5.50
C LEU A 71 -10.46 -18.69 -4.28
N LEU A 72 -10.43 -19.42 -3.16
CA LEU A 72 -9.74 -19.00 -1.94
C LEU A 72 -8.22 -18.85 -2.13
N ALA A 73 -7.61 -19.63 -3.01
CA ALA A 73 -6.18 -19.51 -3.30
C ALA A 73 -5.83 -18.18 -4.00
N HIS A 74 -6.83 -17.50 -4.57
CA HIS A 74 -6.72 -16.15 -5.12
C HIS A 74 -7.07 -15.06 -4.09
N ALA A 75 -7.00 -15.34 -2.79
CA ALA A 75 -7.33 -14.42 -1.71
C ALA A 75 -6.68 -13.03 -1.83
N ALA A 76 -5.43 -12.95 -2.33
CA ALA A 76 -4.78 -11.66 -2.56
C ALA A 76 -5.48 -10.83 -3.65
N ALA A 77 -5.84 -11.45 -4.78
CA ALA A 77 -6.57 -10.78 -5.86
C ALA A 77 -7.99 -10.39 -5.41
N LEU A 78 -8.69 -11.28 -4.70
CA LEU A 78 -10.02 -11.01 -4.13
C LEU A 78 -9.98 -9.87 -3.11
N SER A 79 -8.96 -9.85 -2.25
CA SER A 79 -8.75 -8.79 -1.26
C SER A 79 -8.52 -7.43 -1.93
N ILE A 80 -7.71 -7.37 -3.00
CA ILE A 80 -7.52 -6.15 -3.79
C ILE A 80 -8.85 -5.71 -4.43
N PHE A 81 -9.55 -6.63 -5.09
CA PHE A 81 -10.79 -6.32 -5.81
C PHE A 81 -11.89 -5.79 -4.87
N LEU A 82 -12.03 -6.40 -3.69
CA LEU A 82 -12.98 -5.99 -2.65
C LEU A 82 -12.41 -4.91 -1.72
N SER A 83 -11.27 -4.30 -2.04
CA SER A 83 -10.63 -3.31 -1.17
C SER A 83 -11.53 -2.10 -0.95
N PRO A 84 -11.80 -1.71 0.31
CA PRO A 84 -12.51 -0.48 0.61
C PRO A 84 -11.82 0.75 0.02
N GLY A 85 -10.50 0.74 -0.13
CA GLY A 85 -9.76 1.84 -0.74
C GLY A 85 -10.19 2.10 -2.20
N LEU A 86 -10.35 1.03 -3.00
CA LEU A 86 -10.84 1.16 -4.38
C LEU A 86 -12.31 1.53 -4.43
N LEU A 87 -13.15 0.96 -3.56
CA LEU A 87 -14.56 1.34 -3.47
C LEU A 87 -14.71 2.83 -3.17
N ILE A 88 -14.03 3.32 -2.13
CA ILE A 88 -14.08 4.71 -1.70
C ILE A 88 -13.56 5.64 -2.79
N ILE A 89 -12.42 5.33 -3.39
CA ILE A 89 -11.76 6.26 -4.31
C ILE A 89 -12.40 6.24 -5.70
N ASP A 90 -12.77 5.08 -6.23
CA ASP A 90 -13.28 5.00 -7.60
C ASP A 90 -14.79 5.15 -7.67
N HIS A 91 -15.54 4.45 -6.80
CA HIS A 91 -16.99 4.38 -6.93
C HIS A 91 -17.71 5.51 -6.19
N ILE A 92 -17.10 6.04 -5.12
CA ILE A 92 -17.68 7.15 -4.35
C ILE A 92 -17.00 8.48 -4.73
N HIS A 93 -15.67 8.53 -4.69
CA HIS A 93 -14.90 9.74 -5.03
C HIS A 93 -14.67 9.93 -6.54
N PHE A 94 -15.27 9.08 -7.37
CA PHE A 94 -15.30 9.14 -8.84
C PHE A 94 -13.92 9.31 -9.50
N GLN A 95 -13.05 8.32 -9.31
CA GLN A 95 -11.76 8.23 -9.97
C GLN A 95 -11.64 6.91 -10.76
N TYR A 96 -10.63 6.84 -11.63
CA TYR A 96 -10.34 5.65 -12.44
C TYR A 96 -9.07 4.92 -11.97
N ASN A 97 -8.78 4.90 -10.67
CA ASN A 97 -7.51 4.32 -10.21
C ASN A 97 -7.50 2.80 -10.30
N GLY A 98 -8.62 2.11 -10.13
CA GLY A 98 -8.78 0.67 -10.31
C GLY A 98 -8.39 0.22 -11.72
N PHE A 99 -8.78 0.97 -12.76
CA PHE A 99 -8.31 0.76 -14.13
C PHE A 99 -6.77 0.86 -14.21
N LEU A 100 -6.20 1.92 -13.64
CA LEU A 100 -4.76 2.16 -13.67
C LEU A 100 -3.97 1.13 -12.83
N TYR A 101 -4.49 0.71 -11.68
CA TYR A 101 -3.94 -0.36 -10.87
C TYR A 101 -4.04 -1.71 -11.57
N GLY A 102 -5.09 -1.94 -12.36
CA GLY A 102 -5.18 -3.09 -13.27
C GLY A 102 -4.02 -3.12 -14.26
N PHE A 103 -3.69 -1.99 -14.89
CA PHE A 103 -2.51 -1.85 -15.75
C PHE A 103 -1.19 -2.08 -14.98
N LEU A 104 -1.09 -1.55 -13.75
CA LEU A 104 0.08 -1.79 -12.89
C LEU A 104 0.25 -3.29 -12.63
N VAL A 105 -0.79 -3.96 -12.13
CA VAL A 105 -0.77 -5.40 -11.83
C VAL A 105 -0.48 -6.21 -13.08
N LEU A 106 -1.10 -5.89 -14.22
CA LEU A 106 -0.81 -6.54 -15.50
C LEU A 106 0.66 -6.41 -15.88
N SER A 107 1.24 -5.21 -15.78
CA SER A 107 2.66 -5.01 -16.07
C SER A 107 3.57 -5.81 -15.13
N LEU A 108 3.22 -5.92 -13.83
CA LEU A 108 3.95 -6.74 -12.87
C LEU A 108 3.82 -8.24 -13.18
N VAL A 109 2.64 -8.71 -13.59
CA VAL A 109 2.42 -10.11 -13.97
C VAL A 109 3.21 -10.45 -15.24
N LEU A 110 3.21 -9.57 -16.24
CA LEU A 110 4.01 -9.73 -17.45
C LEU A 110 5.52 -9.75 -17.17
N ALA A 111 5.97 -9.20 -16.04
CA ALA A 111 7.39 -9.27 -15.64
C ALA A 111 7.82 -10.65 -15.13
N ARG A 112 6.89 -11.60 -14.89
CA ARG A 112 7.21 -12.94 -14.36
C ARG A 112 8.02 -13.80 -15.31
N ARG A 113 7.82 -13.65 -16.62
CA ARG A 113 8.49 -14.46 -17.65
C ARG A 113 9.38 -13.59 -18.52
N ARG A 114 10.54 -14.13 -18.91
CA ARG A 114 11.51 -13.39 -19.72
C ARG A 114 10.96 -12.99 -21.10
N SER A 115 10.14 -13.85 -21.70
CA SER A 115 9.51 -13.59 -23.01
C SER A 115 8.53 -12.41 -22.99
N THR A 116 7.94 -12.11 -21.83
CA THR A 116 6.93 -11.06 -21.67
C THR A 116 7.48 -9.76 -21.08
N LEU A 117 8.80 -9.66 -20.83
CA LEU A 117 9.43 -8.46 -20.25
C LEU A 117 9.24 -7.20 -21.11
N LEU A 118 9.31 -7.31 -22.44
CA LEU A 118 9.04 -6.16 -23.32
C LEU A 118 7.59 -5.69 -23.20
N HIS A 119 6.64 -6.63 -23.11
CA HIS A 119 5.23 -6.30 -22.89
C HIS A 119 5.03 -5.63 -21.54
N SER A 120 5.70 -6.09 -20.48
CA SER A 120 5.71 -5.44 -19.17
C SER A 120 6.17 -3.97 -19.27
N ALA A 121 7.27 -3.72 -19.99
CA ALA A 121 7.79 -2.37 -20.21
C ALA A 121 6.82 -1.47 -20.99
N VAL A 122 6.19 -1.99 -22.05
CA VAL A 122 5.21 -1.27 -22.86
C VAL A 122 3.96 -0.93 -22.04
N VAL A 123 3.41 -1.88 -21.28
CA VAL A 123 2.23 -1.67 -20.44
C VAL A 123 2.53 -0.65 -19.33
N PHE A 124 3.71 -0.71 -18.70
CA PHE A 124 4.11 0.26 -17.69
C PHE A 124 4.37 1.66 -18.30
N ALA A 125 4.95 1.74 -19.49
CA ALA A 125 5.11 3.02 -20.21
C ALA A 125 3.75 3.65 -20.55
N ALA A 126 2.77 2.83 -20.97
CA ALA A 126 1.41 3.30 -21.21
C ALA A 126 0.75 3.79 -19.92
N LEU A 127 0.94 3.07 -18.80
CA LEU A 127 0.48 3.49 -17.48
C LEU A 127 1.03 4.85 -17.05
N LEU A 128 2.33 5.11 -17.30
CA LEU A 128 2.95 6.42 -17.05
C LEU A 128 2.30 7.52 -17.89
N CYS A 129 1.96 7.22 -19.15
CA CYS A 129 1.28 8.16 -20.05
C CYS A 129 -0.18 8.42 -19.62
N PHE A 130 -0.87 7.44 -19.04
CA PHE A 130 -2.19 7.65 -18.46
C PHE A 130 -2.16 8.53 -17.21
N LYS A 131 -1.18 8.31 -16.31
CA LYS A 131 -1.05 9.11 -15.08
C LYS A 131 0.41 9.19 -14.62
N HIS A 132 0.96 10.40 -14.62
CA HIS A 132 2.35 10.66 -14.25
C HIS A 132 2.70 10.29 -12.79
N ILE A 133 1.73 10.05 -11.90
CA ILE A 133 1.98 9.62 -10.51
C ILE A 133 2.75 8.28 -10.44
N TYR A 134 2.62 7.43 -11.46
CA TYR A 134 3.38 6.17 -11.52
C TYR A 134 4.88 6.37 -11.77
N LEU A 135 5.33 7.61 -12.05
CA LEU A 135 6.74 7.96 -12.12
C LEU A 135 7.48 7.60 -10.82
N TYR A 136 6.77 7.60 -9.68
CA TYR A 136 7.29 7.15 -8.39
C TYR A 136 7.80 5.70 -8.39
N LEU A 137 7.24 4.86 -9.27
CA LEU A 137 7.59 3.44 -9.38
C LEU A 137 8.60 3.18 -10.52
N ALA A 138 8.79 4.15 -11.42
CA ALA A 138 9.63 4.00 -12.61
C ALA A 138 11.09 3.64 -12.32
N PRO A 139 11.75 4.13 -11.25
CA PRO A 139 13.11 3.70 -10.92
C PRO A 139 13.25 2.18 -10.72
N ALA A 140 12.25 1.53 -10.12
CA ALA A 140 12.25 0.08 -9.92
C ALA A 140 12.14 -0.67 -11.26
N TYR A 141 11.24 -0.26 -12.14
CA TYR A 141 11.12 -0.84 -13.48
C TYR A 141 12.39 -0.64 -14.30
N PHE A 142 12.96 0.57 -14.26
CA PHE A 142 14.18 0.89 -14.98
C PHE A 142 15.33 -0.04 -14.56
N VAL A 143 15.62 -0.10 -13.26
CA VAL A 143 16.72 -0.94 -12.75
C VAL A 143 16.46 -2.43 -13.00
N PHE A 144 15.21 -2.88 -12.83
CA PHE A 144 14.85 -4.28 -13.07
C PHE A 144 15.03 -4.66 -14.54
N LEU A 145 14.47 -3.89 -15.48
CA LEU A 145 14.57 -4.16 -16.91
C LEU A 145 16.01 -3.98 -17.41
N LEU A 146 16.75 -3.00 -16.89
CA LEU A 146 18.17 -2.86 -17.15
C LEU A 146 18.91 -4.13 -16.76
N ARG A 147 18.76 -4.59 -15.51
CA ARG A 147 19.50 -5.74 -14.98
C ARG A 147 19.09 -7.08 -15.58
N THR A 148 17.81 -7.28 -15.89
CA THR A 148 17.25 -8.58 -16.35
C THR A 148 17.22 -8.74 -17.86
N TYR A 149 17.01 -7.64 -18.60
CA TYR A 149 16.82 -7.66 -20.05
C TYR A 149 18.02 -7.07 -20.81
N CYS A 150 18.57 -5.97 -20.33
CA CYS A 150 19.61 -5.22 -21.05
C CYS A 150 21.04 -5.61 -20.67
N LEU A 151 21.27 -6.17 -19.49
CA LEU A 151 22.60 -6.58 -19.02
C LEU A 151 22.77 -8.10 -19.04
N SER A 152 24.02 -8.53 -19.26
CA SER A 152 24.38 -9.94 -19.21
C SER A 152 24.04 -10.56 -17.85
N ALA A 153 23.69 -11.85 -17.86
CA ALA A 153 23.49 -12.61 -16.62
C ALA A 153 24.73 -12.60 -15.72
N ARG A 154 25.94 -12.62 -16.32
CA ARG A 154 27.22 -12.78 -15.62
C ARG A 154 27.88 -11.49 -15.16
N SER A 155 27.53 -10.34 -15.75
CA SER A 155 28.20 -9.07 -15.44
C SER A 155 27.29 -7.88 -15.70
N ILE A 156 27.33 -6.91 -14.78
CA ILE A 156 26.64 -5.62 -14.92
C ILE A 156 27.30 -4.68 -15.94
N TRP A 157 28.56 -4.94 -16.29
CA TRP A 157 29.34 -4.10 -17.21
C TRP A 157 29.25 -4.55 -18.67
N ARG A 158 28.49 -5.61 -18.95
CA ARG A 158 28.32 -6.18 -20.30
C ARG A 158 26.90 -5.96 -20.80
N PRO A 159 26.62 -4.86 -21.52
CA PRO A 159 25.31 -4.60 -22.09
C PRO A 159 25.02 -5.48 -23.31
N GLU A 160 23.82 -6.04 -23.38
CA GLU A 160 23.25 -6.71 -24.53
C GLU A 160 22.63 -5.65 -25.46
N PHE A 161 23.45 -5.03 -26.32
CA PHE A 161 23.08 -3.83 -27.11
C PHE A 161 21.74 -3.96 -27.86
N LEU A 162 21.49 -5.10 -28.52
CA LEU A 162 20.23 -5.32 -29.24
C LEU A 162 19.01 -5.31 -28.31
N ASN A 163 19.14 -5.81 -27.09
CA ASN A 163 18.04 -5.76 -26.11
C ASN A 163 17.83 -4.32 -25.62
N CYS A 164 18.90 -3.55 -25.42
CA CYS A 164 18.80 -2.14 -25.10
C CYS A 164 18.02 -1.37 -26.17
N VAL A 165 18.36 -1.60 -27.45
CA VAL A 165 17.66 -0.97 -28.59
C VAL A 165 16.20 -1.39 -28.64
N LYS A 166 15.89 -2.69 -28.51
CA LYS A 166 14.50 -3.19 -28.49
C LYS A 166 13.68 -2.55 -27.38
N LEU A 167 14.23 -2.48 -26.17
CA LEU A 167 13.54 -1.89 -25.03
C LEU A 167 13.33 -0.38 -25.23
N ALA A 168 14.38 0.34 -25.64
CA ALA A 168 14.31 1.77 -25.89
C ALA A 168 13.31 2.10 -27.00
N ALA A 169 13.32 1.35 -28.11
CA ALA A 169 12.36 1.52 -29.20
C ALA A 169 10.92 1.26 -28.74
N ALA A 170 10.68 0.17 -28.00
CA ALA A 170 9.34 -0.18 -27.50
C ALA A 170 8.77 0.88 -26.56
N VAL A 171 9.57 1.38 -25.61
CA VAL A 171 9.14 2.44 -24.68
C VAL A 171 8.96 3.77 -25.42
N SER A 172 9.92 4.14 -26.29
CA SER A 172 9.85 5.38 -27.06
C SER A 172 8.64 5.42 -27.99
N ALA A 173 8.24 4.28 -28.57
CA ALA A 173 7.05 4.21 -29.40
C ALA A 173 5.77 4.61 -28.64
N VAL A 174 5.64 4.18 -27.37
CA VAL A 174 4.50 4.55 -26.52
C VAL A 174 4.49 6.06 -26.22
N PHE A 175 5.64 6.61 -25.81
CA PHE A 175 5.75 8.05 -25.55
C PHE A 175 5.58 8.89 -26.81
N ALA A 176 6.10 8.45 -27.95
CA ALA A 176 5.90 9.11 -29.24
C ALA A 176 4.44 9.09 -29.66
N ALA A 177 3.72 7.98 -29.46
CA ALA A 177 2.29 7.91 -29.74
C ALA A 177 1.48 8.86 -28.83
N SER A 178 1.85 8.98 -27.55
CA SER A 178 1.12 9.82 -26.59
C SER A 178 1.48 11.30 -26.68
N LEU A 179 2.77 11.65 -26.73
CA LEU A 179 3.28 13.02 -26.66
C LEU A 179 3.66 13.60 -28.03
N GLY A 180 3.85 12.76 -29.06
CA GLY A 180 4.26 13.17 -30.40
C GLY A 180 3.35 14.22 -31.05
N PRO A 181 2.02 14.08 -31.04
CA PRO A 181 1.13 15.10 -31.58
C PRO A 181 1.33 16.48 -30.93
N PHE A 182 1.49 16.51 -29.61
CA PHE A 182 1.74 17.75 -28.85
C PHE A 182 3.14 18.33 -29.09
N ALA A 183 4.13 17.46 -29.37
CA ALA A 183 5.47 17.87 -29.80
C ALA A 183 5.43 18.58 -31.15
N LEU A 184 4.72 18.01 -32.13
CA LEU A 184 4.57 18.60 -33.46
C LEU A 184 3.82 19.95 -33.42
N MET A 185 2.88 20.10 -32.49
CA MET A 185 2.17 21.37 -32.26
C MET A 185 2.96 22.40 -31.43
N GLY A 186 4.18 22.07 -30.97
CA GLY A 186 4.98 22.97 -30.12
C GLY A 186 4.42 23.18 -28.71
N GLN A 187 3.52 22.32 -28.23
CA GLN A 187 2.78 22.49 -26.97
C GLN A 187 3.41 21.81 -25.75
N LEU A 188 4.54 21.09 -25.92
CA LEU A 188 5.19 20.36 -24.83
C LEU A 188 5.50 21.22 -23.59
N PRO A 189 6.04 22.46 -23.70
CA PRO A 189 6.33 23.27 -22.52
C PRO A 189 5.07 23.57 -21.70
N GLN A 190 3.93 23.82 -22.36
CA GLN A 190 2.66 24.08 -21.69
C GLN A 190 2.11 22.81 -21.03
N LEU A 191 2.19 21.66 -21.71
CA LEU A 191 1.79 20.38 -21.17
C LEU A 191 2.59 20.03 -19.89
N LEU A 192 3.91 20.20 -19.92
CA LEU A 192 4.78 19.95 -18.76
C LEU A 192 4.43 20.84 -17.57
N ARG A 193 4.16 22.13 -17.79
CA ARG A 193 3.73 23.07 -16.72
C ARG A 193 2.40 22.65 -16.08
N ARG A 194 1.50 22.02 -16.83
CA ARG A 194 0.19 21.55 -16.33
C ARG A 194 0.32 20.21 -15.59
N LEU A 195 1.16 19.30 -16.07
CA LEU A 195 1.39 18.01 -15.42
C LEU A 195 2.16 18.14 -14.11
N PHE A 196 3.13 19.07 -14.03
CA PHE A 196 3.97 19.28 -12.85
C PHE A 196 3.78 20.70 -12.30
N PRO A 197 2.66 20.99 -11.60
CA PRO A 197 2.41 22.29 -11.01
C PRO A 197 3.26 22.46 -9.75
N PHE A 198 4.23 23.38 -9.77
CA PHE A 198 5.14 23.63 -8.65
C PHE A 198 4.56 24.54 -7.55
N SER A 199 3.39 25.14 -7.76
CA SER A 199 2.78 26.15 -6.88
C SER A 199 2.01 25.56 -5.68
N ARG A 200 2.45 24.45 -5.11
CA ARG A 200 1.71 23.75 -4.05
C ARG A 200 2.57 23.55 -2.80
N GLY A 201 1.97 23.76 -1.63
CA GLY A 201 2.63 23.56 -0.33
C GLY A 201 2.89 22.08 0.02
N LEU A 202 3.73 21.87 1.04
CA LEU A 202 4.22 20.55 1.48
C LEU A 202 3.07 19.63 1.92
N CYS A 203 2.21 20.12 2.82
CA CYS A 203 1.06 19.39 3.33
C CYS A 203 -0.24 19.97 2.73
N HIS A 204 -1.16 19.09 2.36
CA HIS A 204 -2.52 19.49 2.00
C HIS A 204 -3.34 19.80 3.26
N ALA A 205 -4.55 20.38 3.08
CA ALA A 205 -5.49 20.68 4.16
C ALA A 205 -5.78 19.46 5.06
N TYR A 206 -5.84 18.28 4.45
CA TYR A 206 -5.80 17.00 5.12
C TYR A 206 -4.38 16.44 5.04
N TRP A 207 -3.77 16.16 6.19
CA TRP A 207 -2.40 15.66 6.22
C TRP A 207 -2.39 14.21 5.71
N ALA A 208 -1.76 13.97 4.58
CA ALA A 208 -1.45 12.60 4.17
C ALA A 208 -0.62 11.91 5.26
N PRO A 209 -0.86 10.62 5.55
CA PRO A 209 -0.22 9.91 6.65
C PRO A 209 1.25 9.55 6.35
N ASN A 210 2.09 10.58 6.24
CA ASN A 210 3.51 10.48 5.92
C ASN A 210 4.39 11.13 7.01
N VAL A 211 5.70 11.20 6.77
CA VAL A 211 6.65 11.77 7.74
C VAL A 211 6.35 13.24 8.02
N TRP A 212 5.85 13.98 7.03
CA TRP A 212 5.54 15.40 7.16
C TRP A 212 4.33 15.66 8.07
N ALA A 213 3.39 14.72 8.20
CA ALA A 213 2.31 14.81 9.19
C ALA A 213 2.85 14.74 10.63
N LEU A 214 3.82 13.86 10.89
CA LEU A 214 4.48 13.78 12.20
C LEU A 214 5.39 14.98 12.46
N TYR A 215 6.07 15.47 11.42
CA TYR A 215 6.88 16.68 11.49
C TYR A 215 6.02 17.91 11.85
N SER A 216 4.86 18.04 11.21
CA SER A 216 3.88 19.09 11.50
C SER A 216 3.32 18.98 12.92
N LEU A 217 3.02 17.77 13.40
CA LEU A 217 2.63 17.56 14.79
C LEU A 217 3.73 17.97 15.76
N ALA A 218 4.98 17.60 15.48
CA ALA A 218 6.12 17.95 16.32
C ALA A 218 6.30 19.47 16.43
N ASP A 219 6.19 20.21 15.32
CA ASP A 219 6.21 21.68 15.33
C ASP A 219 5.13 22.26 16.26
N ARG A 220 3.90 21.72 16.16
CA ARG A 220 2.75 22.14 16.99
C ARG A 220 2.95 21.85 18.48
N LEU A 221 3.54 20.72 18.83
CA LEU A 221 3.88 20.39 20.21
C LEU A 221 4.99 21.31 20.74
N MET A 222 6.00 21.61 19.91
CA MET A 222 7.09 22.49 20.30
C MET A 222 6.66 23.95 20.47
N ILE A 223 5.68 24.44 19.71
CA ILE A 223 5.09 25.78 19.97
C ILE A 223 4.59 25.88 21.41
N ARG A 224 3.95 24.82 21.94
CA ARG A 224 3.47 24.81 23.34
C ARG A 224 4.59 24.74 24.37
N LEU A 225 5.73 24.15 24.00
CA LEU A 225 6.90 24.02 24.86
C LEU A 225 7.87 25.19 24.74
N ALA A 226 7.79 25.98 23.66
CA ALA A 226 8.69 27.09 23.36
C ALA A 226 8.82 28.12 24.50
N PRO A 227 7.73 28.54 25.20
CA PRO A 227 7.86 29.45 26.34
C PRO A 227 8.67 28.89 27.51
N ARG A 228 8.71 27.55 27.65
CA ARG A 228 9.47 26.87 28.72
C ARG A 228 10.92 26.59 28.33
N LEU A 229 11.21 26.54 27.04
CA LEU A 229 12.53 26.18 26.48
C LEU A 229 13.30 27.39 25.93
N GLY A 230 12.72 28.59 25.95
CA GLY A 230 13.37 29.80 25.43
C GLY A 230 13.55 29.81 23.91
N LEU A 231 12.73 29.07 23.16
CA LEU A 231 12.85 28.95 21.71
C LEU A 231 12.21 30.16 21.00
N SER A 232 12.89 30.68 19.98
CA SER A 232 12.37 31.76 19.13
C SER A 232 11.26 31.25 18.21
N LEU A 233 10.13 31.95 18.18
CA LEU A 233 8.96 31.59 17.36
C LEU A 233 8.84 32.52 16.15
N LYS A 234 8.67 31.94 14.96
CA LYS A 234 8.23 32.69 13.77
C LYS A 234 6.73 32.96 13.91
N THR A 235 6.34 34.18 14.27
CA THR A 235 4.95 34.57 14.50
C THR A 235 4.05 34.41 13.27
N GLU A 236 4.61 34.62 12.07
CA GLU A 236 3.92 34.47 10.78
C GLU A 236 3.48 33.01 10.50
N ALA A 237 4.23 32.03 11.02
CA ALA A 237 4.01 30.61 10.78
C ALA A 237 2.99 29.96 11.73
N LEU A 238 2.59 30.65 12.82
CA LEU A 238 1.70 30.11 13.85
C LEU A 238 0.32 29.68 13.30
N GLN A 239 -0.14 30.28 12.20
CA GLN A 239 -1.43 29.98 11.59
C GLN A 239 -1.35 29.20 10.27
N SER A 240 -0.16 28.95 9.72
CA SER A 240 0.01 28.40 8.36
C SER A 240 -0.57 26.98 8.22
N VAL A 241 -0.24 26.07 9.13
CA VAL A 241 -0.63 24.64 9.01
C VAL A 241 -2.03 24.32 9.57
N THR A 242 -2.71 25.26 10.23
CA THR A 242 -3.99 25.03 10.93
C THR A 242 -5.21 25.55 10.18
N ARG A 243 -5.03 26.32 9.11
CA ARG A 243 -6.14 26.93 8.36
C ARG A 243 -6.90 25.94 7.47
N GLY A 244 -6.38 24.74 7.24
CA GLY A 244 -6.98 23.81 6.27
C GLY A 244 -7.01 24.37 4.84
N LEU A 245 -6.17 25.37 4.55
CA LEU A 245 -6.06 26.00 3.23
C LEU A 245 -4.84 25.45 2.51
N VAL A 246 -4.97 25.25 1.20
CA VAL A 246 -3.85 24.85 0.33
C VAL A 246 -2.96 26.06 0.09
N GLY A 247 -1.81 26.11 0.77
CA GLY A 247 -0.82 27.19 0.65
C GLY A 247 0.56 26.75 1.12
N ASP A 248 1.56 27.64 1.02
CA ASP A 248 2.93 27.34 1.42
C ASP A 248 3.00 27.06 2.94
N SER A 249 3.46 25.86 3.28
CA SER A 249 3.59 25.41 4.66
C SER A 249 4.85 26.01 5.26
N SER A 250 4.69 26.88 6.25
CA SER A 250 5.80 27.44 7.05
C SER A 250 5.72 26.89 8.46
N PHE A 251 6.86 26.51 9.04
CA PHE A 251 6.95 25.96 10.39
C PHE A 251 7.39 27.02 11.41
N ALA A 252 6.82 26.99 12.61
CA ALA A 252 7.03 28.04 13.61
C ALA A 252 8.31 27.86 14.42
N VAL A 253 8.69 26.61 14.67
CA VAL A 253 9.88 26.20 15.43
C VAL A 253 10.83 25.41 14.54
N LEU A 254 10.30 24.45 13.79
CA LEU A 254 11.08 23.59 12.90
C LEU A 254 11.55 24.33 11.63
N PRO A 255 12.64 23.87 11.00
CA PRO A 255 13.08 24.42 9.72
C PRO A 255 12.08 24.11 8.59
N ASP A 256 11.98 25.04 7.65
CA ASP A 256 11.12 24.88 6.48
C ASP A 256 11.68 23.79 5.55
N VAL A 257 10.81 22.87 5.16
CA VAL A 257 11.15 21.79 4.23
C VAL A 257 10.95 22.30 2.81
N THR A 258 11.94 22.08 1.93
CA THR A 258 11.86 22.49 0.53
C THR A 258 11.55 21.30 -0.39
N PRO A 259 10.99 21.53 -1.60
CA PRO A 259 10.79 20.47 -2.59
C PRO A 259 12.10 19.72 -2.93
N ARG A 260 13.24 20.44 -2.90
CA ARG A 260 14.57 19.84 -3.13
C ARG A 260 14.95 18.86 -2.03
N THR A 261 14.69 19.21 -0.76
CA THR A 261 14.92 18.33 0.38
C THR A 261 14.10 17.05 0.26
N CYS A 262 12.80 17.16 -0.04
CA CYS A 262 11.91 16.03 -0.29
C CYS A 262 12.43 15.13 -1.42
N PHE A 263 12.82 15.72 -2.56
CA PHE A 263 13.35 14.99 -3.69
C PHE A 263 14.62 14.19 -3.34
N ILE A 264 15.56 14.80 -2.62
CA ILE A 264 16.79 14.14 -2.17
C ILE A 264 16.47 12.97 -1.23
N LEU A 265 15.59 13.19 -0.24
CA LEU A 265 15.18 12.14 0.70
C LEU A 265 14.47 10.98 0.00
N THR A 266 13.56 11.27 -0.93
CA THR A 266 12.91 10.24 -1.73
C THR A 266 13.93 9.40 -2.50
N LEU A 267 14.88 10.02 -3.21
CA LEU A 267 15.93 9.28 -3.92
C LEU A 267 16.83 8.47 -2.97
N LEU A 268 17.20 9.06 -1.84
CA LEU A 268 18.01 8.40 -0.82
C LEU A 268 17.36 7.10 -0.33
N PHE A 269 16.05 7.13 -0.05
CA PHE A 269 15.32 5.95 0.43
C PHE A 269 14.84 5.01 -0.68
N GLN A 270 14.84 5.45 -1.93
CA GLN A 270 14.70 4.56 -3.09
C GLN A 270 16.01 3.81 -3.40
N ALA A 271 17.17 4.37 -3.09
CA ALA A 271 18.45 3.78 -3.48
C ALA A 271 18.70 2.35 -2.93
N PRO A 272 18.42 2.00 -1.66
CA PRO A 272 18.75 0.67 -1.12
C PRO A 272 18.13 -0.51 -1.90
N PRO A 273 16.80 -0.58 -2.15
CA PRO A 273 16.22 -1.67 -2.91
C PRO A 273 16.70 -1.69 -4.38
N LEU A 274 16.90 -0.51 -4.98
CA LEU A 274 17.39 -0.40 -6.36
C LEU A 274 18.83 -0.89 -6.50
N LEU A 275 19.72 -0.46 -5.60
CA LEU A 275 21.11 -0.88 -5.58
C LEU A 275 21.21 -2.38 -5.36
N ARG A 276 20.47 -2.93 -4.38
CA ARG A 276 20.43 -4.38 -4.15
C ARG A 276 20.02 -5.15 -5.40
N MET A 277 19.00 -4.68 -6.11
CA MET A 277 18.53 -5.30 -7.35
C MET A 277 19.57 -5.20 -8.47
N LEU A 278 20.25 -4.06 -8.60
CA LEU A 278 21.26 -3.82 -9.64
C LEU A 278 22.52 -4.68 -9.44
N VAL A 279 23.04 -4.73 -8.21
CA VAL A 279 24.31 -5.42 -7.89
C VAL A 279 24.14 -6.92 -7.62
N ARG A 280 22.91 -7.43 -7.66
CA ARG A 280 22.62 -8.85 -7.46
C ARG A 280 23.40 -9.69 -8.46
N GLN A 281 24.13 -10.69 -7.95
CA GLN A 281 24.92 -11.62 -8.76
C GLN A 281 24.01 -12.43 -9.70
N THR A 282 22.92 -12.95 -9.15
CA THR A 282 21.85 -13.58 -9.93
C THR A 282 20.91 -12.55 -10.52
N ARG A 283 20.16 -12.93 -11.56
CA ARG A 283 19.14 -12.04 -12.12
C ARG A 283 18.05 -11.79 -11.08
N PRO A 284 17.59 -10.52 -10.94
CA PRO A 284 16.45 -10.18 -10.11
C PRO A 284 15.23 -11.03 -10.43
N THR A 285 14.52 -11.46 -9.39
CA THR A 285 13.27 -12.21 -9.53
C THR A 285 12.08 -11.26 -9.64
N TRP A 286 10.90 -11.82 -9.97
CA TRP A 286 9.65 -11.06 -9.93
C TRP A 286 9.38 -10.42 -8.56
N GLU A 287 9.76 -11.10 -7.49
CA GLU A 287 9.59 -10.62 -6.12
C GLU A 287 10.52 -9.45 -5.81
N ASP A 288 11.74 -9.46 -6.37
CA ASP A 288 12.66 -8.33 -6.28
C ASP A 288 12.04 -7.09 -6.93
N LEU A 289 11.39 -7.24 -8.10
CA LEU A 289 10.67 -6.15 -8.75
C LEU A 289 9.51 -5.65 -7.89
N VAL A 290 8.61 -6.54 -7.44
CA VAL A 290 7.42 -6.13 -6.66
C VAL A 290 7.84 -5.47 -5.33
N GLY A 291 8.87 -6.00 -4.67
CA GLY A 291 9.45 -5.40 -3.47
C GLY A 291 10.06 -4.02 -3.74
N ALA A 292 10.86 -3.89 -4.80
CA ALA A 292 11.45 -2.61 -5.18
C ALA A 292 10.39 -1.57 -5.58
N VAL A 293 9.36 -1.97 -6.33
CA VAL A 293 8.22 -1.12 -6.70
C VAL A 293 7.50 -0.64 -5.44
N THR A 294 7.21 -1.54 -4.51
CA THR A 294 6.56 -1.22 -3.23
C THR A 294 7.39 -0.23 -2.41
N LEU A 295 8.70 -0.46 -2.28
CA LEU A 295 9.61 0.41 -1.52
C LEU A 295 9.84 1.76 -2.21
N CYS A 296 9.82 1.81 -3.55
CA CYS A 296 9.84 3.07 -4.27
C CYS A 296 8.55 3.88 -4.09
N GLY A 297 7.41 3.20 -4.05
CA GLY A 297 6.13 3.77 -3.66
C GLY A 297 6.17 4.34 -2.25
N TYR A 298 6.67 3.56 -1.28
CA TYR A 298 6.84 4.02 0.10
C TYR A 298 7.71 5.27 0.20
N ALA A 299 8.90 5.27 -0.40
CA ALA A 299 9.81 6.41 -0.32
C ALA A 299 9.20 7.69 -0.93
N SER A 300 8.45 7.53 -2.03
CA SER A 300 7.74 8.67 -2.65
C SER A 300 6.56 9.14 -1.80
N PHE A 301 5.84 8.22 -1.17
CA PHE A 301 4.71 8.57 -0.30
C PHE A 301 5.14 9.23 1.01
N LEU A 302 6.21 8.69 1.63
CA LEU A 302 6.69 9.13 2.95
C LEU A 302 7.44 10.46 2.89
N PHE A 303 8.27 10.65 1.86
CA PHE A 303 9.19 11.78 1.76
C PHE A 303 8.89 12.73 0.60
N GLY A 304 7.92 12.40 -0.26
CA GLY A 304 7.56 13.23 -1.40
C GLY A 304 7.01 14.60 -1.01
N TRP A 305 7.17 15.55 -1.93
CA TRP A 305 6.54 16.86 -1.83
C TRP A 305 5.09 16.77 -2.28
N HIS A 306 4.16 17.36 -1.52
CA HIS A 306 2.76 17.45 -1.89
C HIS A 306 2.08 16.09 -2.16
N VAL A 307 2.18 15.18 -1.19
CA VAL A 307 1.56 13.86 -1.28
C VAL A 307 0.13 13.90 -0.75
N HIS A 308 -0.78 13.23 -1.45
CA HIS A 308 -2.18 13.05 -1.05
C HIS A 308 -2.39 11.69 -0.39
N GLU A 309 -3.32 11.60 0.56
CA GLU A 309 -3.70 10.38 1.26
C GLU A 309 -4.05 9.24 0.29
N LYS A 310 -4.74 9.55 -0.80
CA LYS A 310 -5.12 8.61 -1.87
C LYS A 310 -3.94 7.88 -2.50
N ALA A 311 -2.76 8.49 -2.51
CA ALA A 311 -1.56 7.91 -3.11
C ALA A 311 -1.06 6.67 -2.35
N ILE A 312 -1.53 6.41 -1.12
CA ILE A 312 -1.11 5.23 -0.33
C ILE A 312 -1.44 3.91 -1.05
N LEU A 313 -2.46 3.89 -1.91
CA LEU A 313 -2.81 2.71 -2.71
C LEU A 313 -1.72 2.32 -3.70
N LEU A 314 -0.85 3.25 -4.13
CA LEU A 314 0.34 2.91 -4.93
C LEU A 314 1.31 1.98 -4.18
N VAL A 315 1.23 1.93 -2.86
CA VAL A 315 2.02 1.05 -2.00
C VAL A 315 1.24 -0.21 -1.64
N VAL A 316 -0.03 -0.07 -1.26
CA VAL A 316 -0.89 -1.19 -0.83
C VAL A 316 -1.03 -2.24 -1.92
N ILE A 317 -1.31 -1.82 -3.15
CA ILE A 317 -1.57 -2.72 -4.28
C ILE A 317 -0.36 -3.63 -4.56
N PRO A 318 0.85 -3.14 -4.85
CA PRO A 318 1.99 -4.02 -5.10
C PRO A 318 2.39 -4.82 -3.85
N PHE A 319 2.31 -4.26 -2.64
CA PHE A 319 2.65 -5.02 -1.42
C PHE A 319 1.68 -6.19 -1.20
N SER A 320 0.38 -6.02 -1.47
CA SER A 320 -0.59 -7.10 -1.33
C SER A 320 -0.28 -8.34 -2.19
N LEU A 321 0.44 -8.18 -3.31
CA LEU A 321 0.85 -9.29 -4.19
C LEU A 321 1.95 -10.18 -3.57
N VAL A 322 2.71 -9.67 -2.60
CA VAL A 322 3.78 -10.40 -1.91
C VAL A 322 3.51 -10.58 -0.41
N ALA A 323 2.38 -10.08 0.09
CA ALA A 323 2.01 -10.14 1.50
C ALA A 323 1.81 -11.58 2.02
N LEU A 324 1.37 -12.51 1.16
CA LEU A 324 1.14 -13.92 1.50
C LEU A 324 2.38 -14.80 1.33
N ARG A 325 3.54 -14.23 1.00
CA ARG A 325 4.77 -15.01 0.78
C ARG A 325 5.21 -15.76 2.04
N ASP A 326 5.27 -15.07 3.16
CA ASP A 326 5.62 -15.63 4.47
C ASP A 326 5.04 -14.75 5.60
N ARG A 327 5.10 -15.25 6.83
CA ARG A 327 4.66 -14.49 8.01
C ARG A 327 5.40 -13.17 8.22
N ARG A 328 6.63 -13.00 7.72
CA ARG A 328 7.41 -11.76 7.88
C ARG A 328 6.87 -10.66 6.97
N HIS A 329 6.53 -11.00 5.72
CA HIS A 329 5.88 -10.11 4.76
C HIS A 329 4.51 -9.69 5.27
N LEU A 330 3.71 -10.65 5.76
CA LEU A 330 2.40 -10.35 6.31
C LEU A 330 2.47 -9.44 7.54
N SER A 331 3.40 -9.71 8.47
CA SER A 331 3.60 -8.89 9.66
C SER A 331 3.96 -7.44 9.31
N ALA A 332 4.82 -7.26 8.30
CA ALA A 332 5.12 -5.93 7.77
C ALA A 332 3.90 -5.29 7.08
N PHE A 333 3.08 -6.04 6.34
CA PHE A 333 1.94 -5.50 5.57
C PHE A 333 0.73 -5.09 6.43
N ARG A 334 0.45 -5.81 7.52
CA ARG A 334 -0.68 -5.57 8.43
C ARG A 334 -0.88 -4.11 8.87
N PRO A 335 0.14 -3.42 9.44
CA PRO A 335 -0.03 -2.03 9.87
C PRO A 335 -0.31 -1.11 8.68
N LEU A 336 0.25 -1.37 7.49
CA LEU A 336 -0.09 -0.63 6.27
C LEU A 336 -1.55 -0.86 5.88
N ALA A 337 -2.04 -2.10 5.90
CA ALA A 337 -3.42 -2.41 5.53
C ALA A 337 -4.42 -1.62 6.40
N VAL A 338 -4.19 -1.53 7.71
CA VAL A 338 -5.02 -0.69 8.59
C VAL A 338 -4.80 0.80 8.33
N ALA A 339 -3.55 1.26 8.31
CA ALA A 339 -3.22 2.68 8.14
C ALA A 339 -3.79 3.27 6.84
N ALA A 340 -3.62 2.56 5.73
CA ALA A 340 -4.06 2.98 4.42
C ALA A 340 -5.58 3.19 4.38
N HIS A 341 -6.36 2.20 4.82
CA HIS A 341 -7.82 2.28 4.72
C HIS A 341 -8.41 3.27 5.73
N VAL A 342 -7.89 3.33 6.96
CA VAL A 342 -8.36 4.28 7.98
C VAL A 342 -8.05 5.72 7.58
N SER A 343 -6.89 5.97 6.95
CA SER A 343 -6.52 7.31 6.46
C SER A 343 -7.38 7.81 5.29
N LEU A 344 -8.17 6.95 4.64
CA LEU A 344 -9.09 7.35 3.59
C LEU A 344 -10.45 7.78 4.15
N PHE A 345 -10.77 7.52 5.42
CA PHE A 345 -12.08 7.83 5.99
C PHE A 345 -12.44 9.32 5.93
N PRO A 346 -11.50 10.27 6.12
CA PRO A 346 -11.81 11.69 6.02
C PRO A 346 -12.22 12.15 4.61
N LEU A 347 -12.00 11.35 3.57
CA LEU A 347 -12.53 11.64 2.23
C LEU A 347 -14.05 11.54 2.16
N LEU A 348 -14.65 10.73 3.03
CA LEU A 348 -16.09 10.49 3.12
C LEU A 348 -16.64 11.19 4.36
N PHE A 349 -16.85 12.49 4.24
CA PHE A 349 -17.28 13.35 5.35
C PHE A 349 -18.80 13.37 5.53
N THR A 350 -19.58 12.86 4.58
CA THR A 350 -21.04 12.88 4.70
C THR A 350 -21.55 11.79 5.67
N PRO A 351 -22.62 12.05 6.44
CA PRO A 351 -23.21 11.05 7.33
C PRO A 351 -23.78 9.84 6.59
N ALA A 352 -24.27 10.02 5.35
CA ALA A 352 -24.88 8.94 4.56
C ALA A 352 -23.86 7.86 4.14
N GLU A 353 -22.60 8.26 3.92
CA GLU A 353 -21.52 7.35 3.52
C GLU A 353 -20.88 6.64 4.74
N PHE A 354 -21.31 6.98 5.96
CA PHE A 354 -20.73 6.47 7.21
C PHE A 354 -20.81 4.94 7.35
N PRO A 355 -21.94 4.27 7.05
CA PRO A 355 -22.01 2.81 7.14
C PRO A 355 -21.05 2.13 6.15
N ILE A 356 -20.89 2.70 4.95
CA ILE A 356 -19.99 2.17 3.93
C ILE A 356 -18.54 2.33 4.39
N LYS A 357 -18.11 3.53 4.80
CA LYS A 357 -16.71 3.70 5.22
C LYS A 357 -16.35 2.86 6.46
N THR A 358 -17.26 2.73 7.42
CA THR A 358 -16.96 2.06 8.70
C THR A 358 -17.25 0.57 8.65
N ALA A 359 -18.49 0.15 8.33
CA ALA A 359 -18.88 -1.26 8.41
C ALA A 359 -18.22 -2.11 7.32
N TYR A 360 -18.20 -1.63 6.06
CA TYR A 360 -17.56 -2.37 4.97
C TYR A 360 -16.04 -2.47 5.20
N THR A 361 -15.38 -1.38 5.61
CA THR A 361 -13.94 -1.42 5.87
C THR A 361 -13.60 -2.33 7.04
N ILE A 362 -14.36 -2.30 8.14
CA ILE A 362 -14.14 -3.20 9.28
C ILE A 362 -14.36 -4.64 8.86
N PHE A 363 -15.46 -4.93 8.15
CA PHE A 363 -15.74 -6.27 7.66
C PHE A 363 -14.62 -6.80 6.76
N TRP A 364 -14.19 -6.00 5.78
CA TRP A 364 -13.09 -6.34 4.90
C TRP A 364 -11.78 -6.52 5.68
N LEU A 365 -11.44 -5.63 6.63
CA LEU A 365 -10.21 -5.72 7.42
C LEU A 365 -10.19 -6.98 8.29
N VAL A 366 -11.31 -7.33 8.91
CA VAL A 366 -11.43 -8.56 9.72
C VAL A 366 -11.27 -9.79 8.82
N LEU A 367 -12.00 -9.84 7.70
CA LEU A 367 -11.88 -10.95 6.75
C LEU A 367 -10.45 -11.08 6.22
N PHE A 368 -9.84 -9.96 5.83
CA PHE A 368 -8.46 -9.86 5.38
C PHE A 368 -7.48 -10.38 6.43
N LEU A 369 -7.54 -9.87 7.65
CA LEU A 369 -6.61 -10.26 8.72
C LEU A 369 -6.73 -11.75 9.06
N LEU A 370 -7.96 -12.29 9.08
CA LEU A 370 -8.20 -13.70 9.37
C LEU A 370 -7.76 -14.61 8.21
N ALA A 371 -8.14 -14.28 6.98
CA ALA A 371 -7.78 -15.07 5.81
C ALA A 371 -6.26 -15.08 5.59
N PHE A 372 -5.62 -13.91 5.63
CA PHE A 372 -4.18 -13.82 5.40
C PHE A 372 -3.37 -14.44 6.54
N ASP A 373 -3.82 -14.32 7.80
CA ASP A 373 -3.15 -15.01 8.91
C ASP A 373 -3.25 -16.54 8.78
N ARG A 374 -4.28 -17.06 8.12
CA ARG A 374 -4.35 -18.49 7.82
C ARG A 374 -3.47 -18.87 6.63
N LEU A 375 -3.56 -18.12 5.55
CA LEU A 375 -2.90 -18.45 4.29
C LEU A 375 -1.37 -18.24 4.31
N ALA A 376 -0.86 -17.30 5.12
CA ALA A 376 0.57 -17.01 5.13
C ALA A 376 1.39 -18.19 5.72
N PRO A 377 2.32 -18.77 4.95
CA PRO A 377 3.14 -19.88 5.42
C PRO A 377 4.15 -19.41 6.47
N ALA A 378 4.61 -20.34 7.30
CA ALA A 378 5.70 -20.09 8.24
C ALA A 378 6.96 -19.61 7.49
N SER A 379 7.73 -18.74 8.14
CA SER A 379 8.98 -18.23 7.58
C SER A 379 10.15 -19.11 7.98
N ASP A 380 10.99 -19.50 7.02
CA ASP A 380 12.24 -20.22 7.27
C ASP A 380 13.28 -19.38 8.02
N LYS A 381 13.13 -18.05 7.96
CA LYS A 381 13.97 -17.07 8.67
C LYS A 381 13.30 -16.61 9.97
N PRO A 382 14.08 -16.28 11.02
CA PRO A 382 13.53 -15.83 12.28
C PRO A 382 12.71 -14.54 12.09
N ARG A 383 11.58 -14.46 12.80
CA ARG A 383 10.74 -13.26 12.81
C ARG A 383 11.38 -12.18 13.67
N PHE A 384 11.18 -10.92 13.29
CA PHE A 384 11.56 -9.79 14.13
C PHE A 384 10.50 -9.57 15.19
N PHE A 385 10.78 -10.01 16.41
CA PHE A 385 9.87 -9.94 17.55
C PHE A 385 9.26 -8.55 17.78
N LEU A 386 10.05 -7.49 17.58
CA LEU A 386 9.58 -6.10 17.75
C LEU A 386 8.53 -5.70 16.70
N LEU A 387 8.64 -6.21 15.47
CA LEU A 387 7.69 -5.92 14.39
C LEU A 387 6.32 -6.54 14.67
N ASP A 388 6.29 -7.77 15.16
CA ASP A 388 5.04 -8.48 15.47
C ASP A 388 4.27 -7.81 16.63
N ARG A 389 4.99 -7.36 17.67
CA ARG A 389 4.38 -6.60 18.79
C ARG A 389 3.89 -5.23 18.34
N PHE A 390 4.70 -4.52 17.55
CA PHE A 390 4.30 -3.24 16.98
C PHE A 390 3.02 -3.39 16.15
N SER A 391 2.97 -4.36 15.24
CA SER A 391 1.78 -4.57 14.40
C SER A 391 0.54 -4.85 15.25
N THR A 392 0.64 -5.69 16.28
CA THR A 392 -0.51 -6.05 17.12
C THR A 392 -1.00 -4.85 17.94
N LEU A 393 -0.08 -4.13 18.61
CA LEU A 393 -0.41 -2.94 19.39
C LEU A 393 -0.97 -1.82 18.51
N TYR A 394 -0.41 -1.66 17.31
CA TYR A 394 -0.93 -0.75 16.31
C TYR A 394 -2.36 -1.14 15.96
N ILE A 395 -2.64 -2.33 15.44
CA ILE A 395 -4.03 -2.72 15.08
C ILE A 395 -5.01 -2.51 16.25
N ALA A 396 -4.63 -2.90 17.47
CA ALA A 396 -5.46 -2.72 18.66
C ALA A 396 -5.75 -1.22 18.96
N GLY A 397 -4.76 -0.34 18.83
CA GLY A 397 -4.91 1.10 19.04
C GLY A 397 -5.78 1.80 17.99
N SER A 398 -5.99 1.19 16.81
CA SER A 398 -6.81 1.79 15.76
C SER A 398 -8.30 1.80 16.12
N VAL A 399 -8.76 0.81 16.90
CA VAL A 399 -10.15 0.67 17.34
C VAL A 399 -10.62 1.86 18.20
N PRO A 400 -9.96 2.20 19.33
CA PRO A 400 -10.37 3.35 20.13
C PRO A 400 -10.19 4.67 19.38
N LEU A 401 -9.19 4.78 18.49
CA LEU A 401 -9.01 5.97 17.66
C LEU A 401 -10.20 6.20 16.72
N ILE A 402 -10.62 5.16 15.99
CA ILE A 402 -11.77 5.24 15.09
C ILE A 402 -13.03 5.56 15.88
N ALA A 403 -13.24 4.92 17.04
CA ALA A 403 -14.38 5.21 17.91
C ALA A 403 -14.38 6.68 18.37
N TYR A 404 -13.23 7.20 18.79
CA TYR A 404 -13.08 8.61 19.15
C TYR A 404 -13.40 9.54 17.98
N ALA A 405 -12.72 9.35 16.84
CA ALA A 405 -12.81 10.26 15.71
C ALA A 405 -14.18 10.21 15.01
N SER A 406 -14.84 9.06 15.04
CA SER A 406 -16.08 8.83 14.30
C SER A 406 -17.35 9.03 15.13
N LEU A 407 -17.30 8.75 16.44
CA LEU A 407 -18.49 8.71 17.30
C LEU A 407 -18.41 9.69 18.47
N LEU A 408 -17.26 9.76 19.15
CA LEU A 408 -17.18 10.46 20.44
C LEU A 408 -16.80 11.93 20.30
N HIS A 409 -15.98 12.32 19.33
CA HIS A 409 -15.45 13.67 19.25
C HIS A 409 -16.56 14.73 19.14
N HIS A 410 -17.48 14.56 18.19
CA HIS A 410 -18.61 15.48 18.01
C HIS A 410 -19.53 15.51 19.24
N VAL A 411 -19.69 14.39 19.95
CA VAL A 411 -20.50 14.33 21.17
C VAL A 411 -19.86 15.11 22.32
N ILE A 412 -18.52 15.07 22.44
CA ILE A 412 -17.80 15.70 23.55
C ILE A 412 -17.49 17.18 23.28
N PHE A 413 -17.10 17.52 22.05
CA PHE A 413 -16.55 18.84 21.70
C PHE A 413 -17.46 19.65 20.76
N GLY A 414 -18.54 19.08 20.22
CA GLY A 414 -19.37 19.74 19.20
C GLY A 414 -18.53 20.15 17.99
N ASP A 415 -18.68 21.41 17.55
CA ASP A 415 -17.89 22.00 16.46
C ASP A 415 -16.52 22.52 16.90
N ALA A 416 -16.21 22.50 18.20
CA ALA A 416 -14.90 22.93 18.68
C ALA A 416 -13.84 21.91 18.26
N LEU A 417 -12.66 22.41 17.84
CA LEU A 417 -11.53 21.56 17.44
C LEU A 417 -11.84 20.61 16.27
N ALA A 418 -12.66 21.04 15.30
CA ALA A 418 -13.10 20.23 14.16
C ALA A 418 -11.99 19.46 13.39
N PHE A 419 -10.75 19.98 13.36
CA PHE A 419 -9.62 19.35 12.68
C PHE A 419 -8.82 18.35 13.54
N LEU A 420 -9.10 18.26 14.85
CA LEU A 420 -8.37 17.40 15.78
C LEU A 420 -8.52 15.90 15.46
N PRO A 421 -9.72 15.37 15.14
CA PRO A 421 -9.86 13.98 14.71
C PRO A 421 -9.08 13.67 13.43
N LEU A 422 -9.10 14.58 12.46
CA LEU A 422 -8.38 14.43 11.20
C LEU A 422 -6.88 14.36 11.46
N MET A 423 -6.35 15.26 12.29
CA MET A 423 -4.95 15.26 12.69
C MET A 423 -4.55 13.95 13.37
N PHE A 424 -5.35 13.45 14.32
CA PHE A 424 -5.05 12.18 14.99
C PHE A 424 -5.07 10.99 14.03
N ILE A 425 -6.06 10.90 13.14
CA ILE A 425 -6.09 9.86 12.11
C ILE A 425 -4.83 9.92 11.25
N SER A 426 -4.47 11.10 10.76
CA SER A 426 -3.29 11.28 9.89
C SER A 426 -1.98 10.92 10.59
N CYS A 427 -1.74 11.44 11.80
CA CYS A 427 -0.52 11.15 12.54
C CYS A 427 -0.44 9.69 12.97
N TYR A 428 -1.55 9.11 13.41
CA TYR A 428 -1.61 7.70 13.77
C TYR A 428 -1.35 6.79 12.56
N ALA A 429 -2.02 7.05 11.44
CA ALA A 429 -1.78 6.32 10.21
C ALA A 429 -0.34 6.47 9.73
N ALA A 430 0.28 7.65 9.88
CA ALA A 430 1.69 7.86 9.53
C ALA A 430 2.63 6.93 10.31
N VAL A 431 2.38 6.70 11.60
CA VAL A 431 3.13 5.72 12.41
C VAL A 431 3.00 4.32 11.82
N GLY A 432 1.80 3.91 11.42
CA GLY A 432 1.56 2.61 10.78
C GLY A 432 2.29 2.45 9.45
N VAL A 433 2.24 3.48 8.59
CA VAL A 433 2.93 3.47 7.28
C VAL A 433 4.45 3.42 7.48
N ILE A 434 5.01 4.21 8.40
CA ILE A 434 6.45 4.23 8.69
C ILE A 434 6.91 2.89 9.29
N GLY A 435 6.16 2.33 10.25
CA GLY A 435 6.46 1.04 10.85
C GLY A 435 6.40 -0.10 9.84
N SER A 436 5.41 -0.09 8.94
CA SER A 436 5.32 -1.03 7.83
C SER A 436 6.48 -0.89 6.85
N TRP A 437 6.83 0.34 6.47
CA TRP A 437 7.95 0.64 5.58
C TRP A 437 9.28 0.14 6.16
N ALA A 438 9.57 0.47 7.42
CA ALA A 438 10.79 0.01 8.09
C ALA A 438 10.83 -1.51 8.19
N GLY A 439 9.71 -2.14 8.60
CA GLY A 439 9.58 -3.60 8.64
C GLY A 439 9.81 -4.25 7.28
N PHE A 440 9.16 -3.73 6.23
CA PHE A 440 9.28 -4.28 4.89
C PHE A 440 10.66 -4.03 4.26
N MET A 441 11.29 -2.87 4.52
CA MET A 441 12.66 -2.60 4.09
C MET A 441 13.62 -3.64 4.65
N VAL A 442 13.52 -3.95 5.95
CA VAL A 442 14.35 -5.00 6.58
C VAL A 442 14.02 -6.37 6.01
N VAL A 443 12.74 -6.74 5.90
CA VAL A 443 12.32 -8.02 5.33
C VAL A 443 12.87 -8.18 3.93
N HIS A 444 12.61 -7.21 3.06
CA HIS A 444 13.08 -7.22 1.68
C HIS A 444 14.60 -7.40 1.64
N LEU A 445 15.38 -6.51 2.26
CA LEU A 445 16.85 -6.52 2.19
C LEU A 445 17.51 -7.78 2.77
N THR A 446 16.85 -8.46 3.70
CA THR A 446 17.35 -9.69 4.35
C THR A 446 16.79 -10.98 3.75
N SER A 447 15.86 -10.89 2.78
CA SER A 447 15.30 -12.05 2.06
C SER A 447 16.31 -12.72 1.14
#